data_AF-A0A7S2KMY5-F1
#
_entry.id   AF-A0A7S2KMY5-F1
#
_cell.length_a   1.000
_cell.length_b   1.000
_cell.length_c   1.000
_cell.angle_alpha   90.00
_cell.angle_beta   90.00
_cell.angle_gamma   90.00
#
_symmetry.space_group_name_H-M   'P 1'
#
loop_
_entity.id
_entity.type
_entity.pdbx_description
1 polymer ?
#
loop_
_entity_poly.entity_id
_entity_poly.type
_entity_poly.pdbx_seq_one_letter_code
_entity_poly.pdbx_strand_id
1 'polypeptide(L)'
;CCSEQLLEYLETAAYDNKACVQSAVVQAFLERGADPGVTQNGATALQMVVLNPYSSFEELLRVFHLMLSKAPAVAAVRDGFKLAPLQWAADYVNVAQQHGLAVPNPAALLALMPTVVATLPPEIDAGECCLRAVATGGCPDVPPKNAPPLRFLEGQRVLCRVECPGGEHAWEEGVVIGLWYREACWQADHAGAPYEVRLDISLSVFALVDHDRIIRAAGVAGVRASGAAIGTA
;
A
#
# COMPACT_ATOMS: atom_id res chain seq x y z
N CYS A 1 21.87 -11.04 18.46
CA CYS A 1 20.54 -11.26 19.08
C CYS A 1 19.57 -11.90 18.07
N CYS A 2 18.38 -12.38 18.47
CA CYS A 2 17.42 -13.00 17.52
C CYS A 2 17.01 -12.03 16.38
N SER A 3 16.93 -10.72 16.65
CA SER A 3 16.63 -9.70 15.64
C SER A 3 17.75 -9.56 14.61
N GLU A 4 19.02 -9.57 15.02
CA GLU A 4 20.16 -9.57 14.09
C GLU A 4 20.16 -10.81 13.19
N GLN A 5 19.82 -11.99 13.74
CA GLN A 5 19.74 -13.22 12.92
C GLN A 5 18.59 -13.16 11.89
N LEU A 6 17.47 -12.53 12.24
CA LEU A 6 16.39 -12.28 11.29
C LEU A 6 16.86 -11.33 10.18
N LEU A 7 17.54 -10.24 10.53
CA LEU A 7 18.07 -9.27 9.56
C LEU A 7 19.11 -9.91 8.61
N GLU A 8 20.03 -10.70 9.16
CA GLU A 8 21.01 -11.49 8.39
C GLU A 8 20.32 -12.46 7.43
N TYR A 9 19.30 -13.20 7.90
CA TYR A 9 18.50 -14.08 7.04
C TYR A 9 17.85 -13.31 5.88
N LEU A 10 17.24 -12.15 6.16
CA LEU A 10 16.59 -11.33 5.14
C LEU A 10 17.60 -10.76 4.12
N GLU A 11 18.78 -10.33 4.58
CA GLU A 11 19.86 -9.85 3.72
C GLU A 11 20.34 -10.95 2.78
N THR A 12 20.70 -12.10 3.34
CA THR A 12 21.17 -13.26 2.57
C THR A 12 20.09 -13.78 1.62
N ALA A 13 18.82 -13.76 2.00
CA ALA A 13 17.73 -14.11 1.09
C ALA A 13 17.66 -13.15 -0.11
N ALA A 14 17.72 -11.83 0.11
CA ALA A 14 17.54 -10.83 -0.95
C ALA A 14 18.77 -10.66 -1.85
N TYR A 15 19.97 -10.59 -1.28
CA TYR A 15 21.18 -10.17 -2.01
C TYR A 15 22.10 -11.33 -2.40
N ASP A 16 22.28 -12.31 -1.52
CA ASP A 16 23.17 -13.45 -1.79
C ASP A 16 22.45 -14.53 -2.61
N ASN A 17 21.29 -14.96 -2.11
CA ASN A 17 20.56 -16.10 -2.66
C ASN A 17 19.53 -15.72 -3.72
N LYS A 18 19.12 -14.45 -3.76
CA LYS A 18 18.05 -13.95 -4.65
C LYS A 18 16.77 -14.80 -4.54
N ALA A 19 16.38 -15.08 -3.31
CA ALA A 19 15.35 -16.04 -2.96
C ALA A 19 14.18 -15.37 -2.21
N CYS A 20 13.01 -16.03 -2.29
CA CYS A 20 11.81 -15.66 -1.57
C CYS A 20 12.03 -15.70 -0.04
N VAL A 21 11.43 -14.73 0.67
CA VAL A 21 11.31 -14.75 2.13
C VAL A 21 10.28 -15.80 2.53
N GLN A 22 10.66 -16.71 3.42
CA GLN A 22 9.79 -17.78 3.89
C GLN A 22 9.10 -17.39 5.19
N SER A 23 7.76 -17.37 5.17
CA SER A 23 6.93 -17.03 6.32
C SER A 23 7.22 -17.91 7.55
N ALA A 24 7.46 -19.21 7.35
CA ALA A 24 7.80 -20.14 8.42
C ALA A 24 9.12 -19.78 9.14
N VAL A 25 10.13 -19.32 8.40
CA VAL A 25 11.42 -18.91 8.96
C VAL A 25 11.26 -17.61 9.73
N VAL A 26 10.56 -16.62 9.17
CA VAL A 26 10.24 -15.36 9.85
C VAL A 26 9.47 -15.64 11.15
N GLN A 27 8.43 -16.49 11.10
CA GLN A 27 7.66 -16.88 12.28
C GLN A 27 8.55 -17.44 13.39
N ALA A 28 9.44 -18.39 13.06
CA ALA A 28 10.34 -18.98 14.04
C ALA A 28 11.26 -17.95 14.71
N PHE A 29 11.73 -16.93 13.98
CA PHE A 29 12.49 -15.83 14.58
C PHE A 29 11.64 -14.97 15.53
N LEU A 30 10.41 -14.62 15.13
CA LEU A 30 9.50 -13.81 15.95
C LEU A 30 9.08 -14.53 17.23
N GLU A 31 8.84 -15.85 17.16
CA GLU A 31 8.56 -16.70 18.32
C GLU A 31 9.73 -16.77 19.30
N ARG A 32 10.96 -16.70 18.79
CA ARG A 32 12.20 -16.60 19.59
C ARG A 32 12.49 -15.18 20.09
N GLY A 33 11.56 -14.24 19.88
CA GLY A 33 11.66 -12.87 20.38
C GLY A 33 12.41 -11.90 19.47
N ALA A 34 12.57 -12.19 18.18
CA ALA A 34 13.01 -11.18 17.23
C ALA A 34 12.00 -10.02 17.18
N ASP A 35 12.51 -8.80 17.10
CA ASP A 35 11.74 -7.56 16.99
C ASP A 35 11.86 -7.02 15.55
N PRO A 36 10.76 -6.94 14.78
CA PRO A 36 10.77 -6.38 13.43
C PRO A 36 11.26 -4.92 13.36
N GLY A 37 11.18 -4.17 14.46
CA GLY A 37 11.58 -2.76 14.54
C GLY A 37 13.09 -2.53 14.62
N VAL A 38 13.90 -3.57 14.87
CA VAL A 38 15.36 -3.44 14.88
C VAL A 38 15.88 -3.14 13.47
N THR A 39 16.83 -2.22 13.38
CA THR A 39 17.38 -1.75 12.12
C THR A 39 18.81 -2.25 11.87
N GLN A 40 19.12 -2.56 10.62
CA GLN A 40 20.48 -2.77 10.11
C GLN A 40 20.68 -1.91 8.87
N ASN A 41 21.80 -1.17 8.82
CA ASN A 41 22.08 -0.20 7.75
C ASN A 41 20.94 0.82 7.51
N GLY A 42 20.21 1.18 8.58
CA GLY A 42 19.09 2.12 8.52
C GLY A 42 17.77 1.55 8.02
N ALA A 43 17.68 0.25 7.71
CA ALA A 43 16.44 -0.44 7.33
C ALA A 43 15.97 -1.38 8.44
N THR A 44 14.68 -1.35 8.75
CA THR A 44 14.00 -2.33 9.62
C THR A 44 13.83 -3.68 8.93
N ALA A 45 13.53 -4.74 9.70
CA ALA A 45 13.23 -6.05 9.12
C ALA A 45 12.04 -5.99 8.16
N LEU A 46 11.00 -5.19 8.47
CA LEU A 46 9.86 -5.01 7.57
C LEU A 46 10.27 -4.36 6.23
N GLN A 47 11.13 -3.35 6.27
CA GLN A 47 11.66 -2.72 5.05
C GLN A 47 12.50 -3.71 4.24
N MET A 48 13.31 -4.54 4.88
CA MET A 48 14.09 -5.58 4.17
C MET A 48 13.20 -6.62 3.49
N VAL A 49 12.06 -6.98 4.09
CA VAL A 49 11.06 -7.85 3.43
C VAL A 49 10.49 -7.17 2.19
N VAL A 50 10.12 -5.89 2.28
CA VAL A 50 9.57 -5.12 1.15
C VAL A 50 10.59 -4.97 0.01
N LEU A 51 11.85 -4.75 0.35
CA LEU A 51 12.96 -4.59 -0.60
C LEU A 51 13.37 -5.92 -1.26
N ASN A 52 12.79 -7.06 -0.90
CA ASN A 52 13.03 -8.35 -1.54
C ASN A 52 12.01 -8.60 -2.67
N PRO A 53 12.38 -8.46 -3.95
CA PRO A 53 11.44 -8.62 -5.06
C PRO A 53 11.19 -10.07 -5.48
N TYR A 54 11.80 -11.06 -4.81
CA TYR A 54 11.72 -12.47 -5.21
C TYR A 54 10.57 -13.23 -4.55
N SER A 55 9.86 -12.59 -3.63
CA SER A 55 8.83 -13.24 -2.82
C SER A 55 7.47 -13.27 -3.52
N SER A 56 6.70 -14.32 -3.28
CA SER A 56 5.33 -14.42 -3.78
C SER A 56 4.36 -13.61 -2.92
N PHE A 57 3.21 -13.25 -3.48
CA PHE A 57 2.13 -12.59 -2.75
C PHE A 57 1.70 -13.38 -1.51
N GLU A 58 1.51 -14.69 -1.64
CA GLU A 58 1.04 -15.55 -0.53
C GLU A 58 2.01 -15.58 0.65
N GLU A 59 3.32 -15.68 0.40
CA GLU A 59 4.33 -15.67 1.46
C GLU A 59 4.40 -14.29 2.11
N LEU A 60 4.41 -13.21 1.31
CA LEU A 60 4.46 -11.85 1.82
C LEU A 60 3.23 -11.49 2.65
N LEU A 61 2.03 -11.91 2.25
CA LEU A 61 0.81 -11.69 3.02
C LEU A 61 0.93 -12.28 4.44
N ARG A 62 1.45 -13.51 4.55
CA ARG A 62 1.70 -14.16 5.85
C ARG A 62 2.78 -13.43 6.65
N VAL A 63 3.90 -13.10 6.01
CA VAL A 63 5.02 -12.37 6.66
C VAL A 63 4.56 -11.02 7.21
N PHE A 64 3.83 -10.24 6.43
CA PHE A 64 3.34 -8.93 6.87
C PHE A 64 2.33 -9.06 8.01
N HIS A 65 1.41 -10.02 7.96
CA HIS A 65 0.51 -10.28 9.08
C HIS A 65 1.29 -10.62 10.36
N LEU A 66 2.30 -11.50 10.27
CA LEU A 66 3.13 -11.87 11.42
C LEU A 66 3.88 -10.66 12.00
N MET A 67 4.54 -9.87 11.15
CA MET A 67 5.35 -8.72 11.59
C MET A 67 4.48 -7.59 12.15
N LEU A 68 3.40 -7.21 11.47
CA LEU A 68 2.53 -6.11 11.91
C LEU A 68 1.70 -6.46 13.14
N SER A 69 1.33 -7.73 13.32
CA SER A 69 0.69 -8.17 14.57
C SER A 69 1.65 -8.11 15.76
N LYS A 70 2.96 -8.32 15.53
CA LYS A 70 3.98 -8.28 16.57
C LYS A 70 4.40 -6.85 16.93
N ALA A 71 4.59 -6.00 15.93
CA ALA A 71 5.14 -4.66 16.09
C ALA A 71 4.49 -3.67 15.09
N PRO A 72 3.24 -3.23 15.29
CA PRO A 72 2.50 -2.45 14.30
C PRO A 72 3.15 -1.10 13.97
N ALA A 73 3.85 -0.48 14.92
CA ALA A 73 4.55 0.80 14.72
C ALA A 73 5.67 0.73 13.67
N VAL A 74 6.20 -0.46 13.36
CA VAL A 74 7.26 -0.63 12.34
C VAL A 74 6.78 -0.23 10.95
N ALA A 75 5.46 -0.25 10.69
CA ALA A 75 4.88 0.19 9.42
C ALA A 75 5.10 1.68 9.14
N ALA A 76 5.30 2.50 10.18
CA ALA A 76 5.52 3.94 10.08
C ALA A 76 7.01 4.34 10.14
N VAL A 77 7.91 3.39 10.39
CA VAL A 77 9.35 3.67 10.51
C VAL A 77 9.92 4.02 9.14
N ARG A 78 10.64 5.14 9.06
CA ARG A 78 11.29 5.62 7.84
C ARG A 78 12.79 5.31 7.89
N ASP A 79 13.35 4.87 6.77
CA ASP A 79 14.78 4.57 6.66
C ASP A 79 15.65 5.83 6.46
N GLY A 80 16.91 5.61 6.06
CA GLY A 80 17.85 6.67 5.69
C GLY A 80 17.37 7.55 4.52
N PHE A 81 16.56 7.00 3.61
CA PHE A 81 15.93 7.71 2.49
C PHE A 81 14.63 8.40 2.86
N LYS A 82 14.23 8.32 4.14
CA LYS A 82 12.98 8.85 4.68
C LYS A 82 11.75 8.15 4.11
N LEU A 83 11.89 6.93 3.58
CA LEU A 83 10.78 6.16 3.03
C LEU A 83 10.27 5.13 4.03
N ALA A 84 8.95 5.09 4.20
CA ALA A 84 8.27 4.04 4.95
C ALA A 84 8.18 2.73 4.13
N PRO A 85 7.95 1.57 4.77
CA PRO A 85 7.77 0.30 4.09
C PRO A 85 6.78 0.35 2.92
N LEU A 86 5.64 1.02 3.09
CA LEU A 86 4.62 1.08 2.04
C LEU A 86 5.04 1.93 0.84
N GLN A 87 5.86 2.97 1.05
CA GLN A 87 6.41 3.78 -0.03
C GLN A 87 7.44 2.98 -0.84
N TRP A 88 8.29 2.20 -0.18
CA TRP A 88 9.17 1.25 -0.87
C TRP A 88 8.39 0.18 -1.64
N ALA A 89 7.30 -0.32 -1.06
CA ALA A 89 6.46 -1.31 -1.71
C ALA A 89 5.81 -0.72 -2.97
N ALA A 90 5.37 0.54 -2.93
CA ALA A 90 4.82 1.26 -4.07
C ALA A 90 5.87 1.50 -5.18
N ASP A 91 7.16 1.64 -4.84
CA ASP A 91 8.27 1.79 -5.78
C ASP A 91 8.87 0.44 -6.23
N TYR A 92 8.05 -0.60 -6.37
CA TYR A 92 8.49 -1.95 -6.73
C TYR A 92 9.20 -2.03 -8.10
N VAL A 93 8.99 -1.05 -8.99
CA VAL A 93 9.70 -0.96 -10.27
C VAL A 93 11.17 -0.62 -10.04
N ASN A 94 11.48 0.39 -9.22
CA ASN A 94 12.84 0.74 -8.88
C ASN A 94 13.53 -0.36 -8.06
N VAL A 95 12.81 -0.97 -7.11
CA VAL A 95 13.31 -2.15 -6.37
C VAL A 95 13.71 -3.25 -7.34
N ALA A 96 12.85 -3.61 -8.29
CA ALA A 96 13.17 -4.62 -9.29
C ALA A 96 14.41 -4.25 -10.15
N GLN A 97 14.55 -2.97 -10.54
CA GLN A 97 15.70 -2.48 -11.29
C GLN A 97 17.01 -2.61 -10.51
N GLN A 98 17.02 -2.27 -9.22
CA GLN A 98 18.20 -2.41 -8.35
C GLN A 98 18.67 -3.86 -8.23
N HIS A 99 17.75 -4.82 -8.33
CA HIS A 99 18.06 -6.25 -8.34
C HIS A 99 18.32 -6.83 -9.75
N GLY A 100 18.21 -6.01 -10.81
CA GLY A 100 18.43 -6.43 -12.20
C GLY A 100 17.34 -7.35 -12.76
N LEU A 101 16.11 -7.23 -12.27
CA LEU A 101 14.97 -8.01 -12.77
C LEU A 101 14.38 -7.39 -14.03
N ALA A 102 14.08 -8.25 -15.02
CA ALA A 102 13.46 -7.83 -16.28
C ALA A 102 11.98 -7.45 -16.12
N VAL A 103 11.29 -8.08 -15.17
CA VAL A 103 9.86 -7.86 -14.90
C VAL A 103 9.72 -7.45 -13.42
N PRO A 104 9.10 -6.30 -13.12
CA PRO A 104 8.82 -5.91 -11.74
C PRO A 104 7.86 -6.87 -11.04
N ASN A 105 8.03 -7.03 -9.72
CA ASN A 105 7.15 -7.85 -8.91
C ASN A 105 6.39 -6.97 -7.89
N PRO A 106 5.07 -6.75 -8.08
CA PRO A 106 4.26 -5.91 -7.20
C PRO A 106 3.82 -6.63 -5.91
N ALA A 107 4.22 -7.89 -5.67
CA ALA A 107 3.71 -8.71 -4.57
C ALA A 107 3.80 -8.03 -3.20
N ALA A 108 4.87 -7.29 -2.92
CA ALA A 108 5.03 -6.56 -1.67
C ALA A 108 3.94 -5.50 -1.48
N LEU A 109 3.66 -4.70 -2.50
CA LEU A 109 2.59 -3.70 -2.46
C LEU A 109 1.22 -4.36 -2.26
N LEU A 110 0.93 -5.36 -3.09
CA LEU A 110 -0.36 -6.04 -3.11
C LEU A 110 -0.65 -6.76 -1.79
N ALA A 111 0.37 -7.28 -1.10
CA ALA A 111 0.23 -7.92 0.20
C ALA A 111 0.26 -6.93 1.37
N LEU A 112 1.13 -5.90 1.34
CA LEU A 112 1.32 -5.00 2.48
C LEU A 112 0.13 -4.06 2.68
N MET A 113 -0.39 -3.44 1.62
CA MET A 113 -1.46 -2.45 1.75
C MET A 113 -2.73 -3.01 2.40
N PRO A 114 -3.28 -4.17 1.97
CA PRO A 114 -4.44 -4.76 2.66
C PRO A 114 -4.12 -5.13 4.11
N THR A 115 -2.91 -5.64 4.38
CA THR A 115 -2.49 -5.98 5.74
C THR A 115 -2.46 -4.73 6.62
N VAL A 116 -1.88 -3.63 6.15
CA VAL A 116 -1.82 -2.34 6.86
C VAL A 116 -3.22 -1.87 7.24
N VAL A 117 -4.12 -1.83 6.26
CA VAL A 117 -5.50 -1.36 6.47
C VAL A 117 -6.26 -2.26 7.45
N ALA A 118 -6.05 -3.58 7.40
CA ALA A 118 -6.75 -4.55 8.23
C ALA A 118 -6.20 -4.67 9.67
N THR A 119 -4.90 -4.41 9.88
CA THR A 119 -4.23 -4.74 11.15
C THR A 119 -3.80 -3.53 11.96
N LEU A 120 -3.47 -2.40 11.32
CA LEU A 120 -2.92 -1.27 12.05
C LEU A 120 -4.02 -0.49 12.79
N PRO A 121 -3.76 -0.09 14.05
CA PRO A 121 -4.57 0.89 14.75
C PRO A 121 -4.70 2.20 13.95
N PRO A 122 -5.83 2.93 14.09
CA PRO A 122 -6.10 4.16 13.34
C PRO A 122 -5.10 5.29 13.62
N GLU A 123 -4.41 5.26 14.77
CA GLU A 123 -3.40 6.24 15.16
C GLU A 123 -2.04 6.05 14.48
N ILE A 124 -1.78 4.88 13.89
CA ILE A 124 -0.53 4.59 13.19
C ILE A 124 -0.69 4.89 11.71
N ASP A 125 -0.07 5.97 11.25
CA ASP A 125 0.00 6.32 9.84
C ASP A 125 1.19 5.60 9.16
N ALA A 126 0.90 4.62 8.31
CA ALA A 126 1.92 3.88 7.55
C ALA A 126 2.17 4.51 6.16
N GLY A 127 1.56 5.67 5.88
CA GLY A 127 1.60 6.32 4.57
C GLY A 127 0.66 5.70 3.54
N GLU A 128 -0.37 4.98 3.99
CA GLU A 128 -1.36 4.41 3.07
C GLU A 128 -2.15 5.49 2.35
N CYS A 129 -2.05 5.49 1.02
CA CYS A 129 -2.70 6.45 0.14
C CYS A 129 -3.01 5.82 -1.23
N CYS A 130 -3.76 6.54 -2.05
CA CYS A 130 -3.95 6.24 -3.46
C CYS A 130 -2.64 6.43 -4.22
N LEU A 131 -2.37 5.52 -5.14
CA LEU A 131 -1.14 5.52 -5.95
C LEU A 131 -1.43 6.07 -7.34
N ARG A 132 -0.42 6.67 -7.97
CA ARG A 132 -0.56 7.19 -9.33
C ARG A 132 -0.81 6.04 -10.31
N ALA A 133 -1.84 6.17 -11.15
CA ALA A 133 -2.08 5.22 -12.22
C ALA A 133 -1.01 5.38 -13.30
N VAL A 134 -0.42 4.26 -13.75
CA VAL A 134 0.50 4.22 -14.88
C VAL A 134 -0.27 4.11 -16.20
N ALA A 135 0.33 4.64 -17.28
CA ALA A 135 -0.30 4.67 -18.60
C ALA A 135 -0.57 3.27 -19.20
N THR A 136 0.13 2.25 -18.72
CA THR A 136 -0.03 0.85 -19.14
C THR A 136 -1.06 0.08 -18.31
N GLY A 137 -1.59 0.69 -17.26
CA GLY A 137 -2.65 0.09 -16.46
C GLY A 137 -4.02 0.36 -17.07
N GLY A 138 -5.04 -0.35 -16.59
CA GLY A 138 -6.40 -0.16 -17.04
C GLY A 138 -7.41 -0.92 -16.20
N CYS A 139 -8.68 -0.63 -16.45
CA CYS A 139 -9.83 -1.25 -15.82
C CYS A 139 -10.49 -2.21 -16.82
N PRO A 140 -10.82 -3.45 -16.44
CA PRO A 140 -11.56 -4.37 -17.31
C PRO A 140 -13.04 -3.96 -17.42
N ASP A 141 -13.66 -4.19 -18.57
CA ASP A 141 -15.10 -3.94 -18.78
C ASP A 141 -16.00 -4.83 -17.91
N VAL A 142 -15.47 -5.99 -17.50
CA VAL A 142 -16.18 -6.99 -16.70
C VAL A 142 -15.43 -7.19 -15.38
N PRO A 143 -16.10 -7.09 -14.22
CA PRO A 143 -15.49 -7.36 -12.93
C PRO A 143 -14.84 -8.75 -12.87
N PRO A 144 -13.72 -8.91 -12.14
CA PRO A 144 -13.12 -10.23 -11.90
C PRO A 144 -14.11 -11.22 -11.28
N LYS A 145 -13.90 -12.50 -11.56
CA LYS A 145 -14.69 -13.57 -10.92
C LYS A 145 -14.47 -13.51 -9.40
N ASN A 146 -15.56 -13.50 -8.62
CA ASN A 146 -15.56 -13.38 -7.16
C ASN A 146 -15.12 -12.02 -6.60
N ALA A 147 -15.15 -10.97 -7.41
CA ALA A 147 -14.83 -9.64 -6.92
C ALA A 147 -15.85 -9.19 -5.84
N PRO A 148 -15.39 -8.69 -4.67
CA PRO A 148 -16.29 -8.25 -3.62
C PRO A 148 -17.12 -7.02 -4.07
N PRO A 149 -18.31 -6.81 -3.49
CA PRO A 149 -19.10 -5.62 -3.79
C PRO A 149 -18.34 -4.35 -3.37
N LEU A 150 -18.35 -3.33 -4.24
CA LEU A 150 -17.68 -2.06 -4.03
C LEU A 150 -18.65 -1.01 -3.47
N ARG A 151 -18.15 -0.13 -2.58
CA ARG A 151 -18.93 0.98 -1.99
C ARG A 151 -19.22 2.11 -2.97
N PHE A 152 -18.36 2.33 -3.96
CA PHE A 152 -18.48 3.41 -4.94
C PHE A 152 -18.67 2.86 -6.36
N LEU A 153 -19.39 3.60 -7.18
CA LEU A 153 -19.62 3.30 -8.59
C LEU A 153 -18.88 4.29 -9.49
N GLU A 154 -18.69 3.93 -10.77
CA GLU A 154 -18.18 4.86 -11.78
C GLU A 154 -19.06 6.12 -11.86
N GLY A 155 -18.41 7.27 -12.01
CA GLY A 155 -19.04 8.60 -11.97
C GLY A 155 -19.28 9.17 -10.57
N GLN A 156 -19.08 8.38 -9.51
CA GLN A 156 -19.28 8.87 -8.14
C GLN A 156 -18.14 9.77 -7.67
N ARG A 157 -18.49 10.83 -6.93
CA ARG A 157 -17.54 11.73 -6.27
C ARG A 157 -16.96 11.10 -5.01
N VAL A 158 -15.64 11.18 -4.88
CA VAL A 158 -14.87 10.62 -3.78
C VAL A 158 -13.80 11.59 -3.31
N LEU A 159 -13.33 11.38 -2.08
CA LEU A 159 -12.09 11.95 -1.56
C LEU A 159 -11.04 10.84 -1.56
N CYS A 160 -9.88 11.11 -2.14
CA CYS A 160 -8.75 10.21 -2.19
C CYS A 160 -7.61 10.77 -1.37
N ARG A 161 -7.04 9.94 -0.49
CA ARG A 161 -5.81 10.27 0.20
C ARG A 161 -4.66 10.14 -0.78
N VAL A 162 -3.84 11.16 -0.96
CA VAL A 162 -2.70 11.15 -1.90
C VAL A 162 -1.46 11.71 -1.22
N GLU A 163 -0.29 11.28 -1.70
CA GLU A 163 0.98 11.88 -1.29
C GLU A 163 1.21 13.21 -2.02
N CYS A 164 1.55 14.24 -1.25
CA CYS A 164 1.89 15.57 -1.72
C CYS A 164 3.42 15.75 -1.83
N PRO A 165 3.89 16.73 -2.62
CA PRO A 165 5.30 17.12 -2.59
C PRO A 165 5.76 17.40 -1.16
N GLY A 166 6.84 16.76 -0.72
CA GLY A 166 7.35 16.84 0.64
C GLY A 166 7.03 15.64 1.55
N GLY A 167 6.27 14.65 1.05
CA GLY A 167 5.98 13.41 1.77
C GLY A 167 4.84 13.51 2.78
N GLU A 168 4.12 14.63 2.77
CA GLU A 168 2.85 14.80 3.48
C GLU A 168 1.70 14.17 2.69
N HIS A 169 0.55 13.97 3.34
CA HIS A 169 -0.65 13.43 2.70
C HIS A 169 -1.79 14.44 2.76
N ALA A 170 -2.54 14.55 1.66
CA ALA A 170 -3.77 15.34 1.60
C ALA A 170 -4.94 14.50 1.10
N TRP A 171 -6.15 15.01 1.33
CA TRP A 171 -7.36 14.48 0.73
C TRP A 171 -7.72 15.33 -0.49
N GLU A 172 -7.70 14.72 -1.65
CA GLU A 172 -8.03 15.35 -2.92
C GLU A 172 -9.38 14.85 -3.44
N GLU A 173 -10.17 15.76 -3.99
CA GLU A 173 -11.44 15.41 -4.62
C GLU A 173 -11.23 14.78 -6.00
N GLY A 174 -12.09 13.83 -6.35
CA GLY A 174 -12.08 13.21 -7.66
C GLY A 174 -13.37 12.47 -8.00
N VAL A 175 -13.34 11.82 -9.15
CA VAL A 175 -14.44 11.00 -9.69
C VAL A 175 -13.90 9.60 -9.98
N VAL A 176 -14.61 8.56 -9.55
CA VAL A 176 -14.30 7.17 -9.94
C VAL A 176 -14.51 7.05 -11.46
N ILE A 177 -13.46 6.71 -12.19
CA ILE A 177 -13.49 6.58 -13.67
C ILE A 177 -13.39 5.13 -14.15
N GLY A 178 -13.10 4.20 -13.25
CA GLY A 178 -13.02 2.78 -13.57
C GLY A 178 -12.98 1.93 -12.30
N LEU A 179 -13.38 0.67 -12.44
CA LEU A 179 -13.35 -0.32 -11.36
C LEU A 179 -12.34 -1.42 -11.66
N TRP A 180 -11.76 -2.00 -10.62
CA TRP A 180 -10.80 -3.11 -10.75
C TRP A 180 -9.57 -2.75 -11.58
N TYR A 181 -8.96 -1.60 -11.30
CA TYR A 181 -7.71 -1.14 -11.93
C TYR A 181 -6.59 -2.18 -11.76
N ARG A 182 -5.81 -2.40 -12.81
CA ARG A 182 -4.68 -3.32 -12.82
C ARG A 182 -3.54 -2.80 -13.67
N GLU A 183 -2.33 -3.19 -13.31
CA GLU A 183 -1.18 -3.04 -14.18
C GLU A 183 -0.81 -4.38 -14.85
N ALA A 184 -0.15 -4.29 -16.01
CA ALA A 184 0.22 -5.45 -16.80
C ALA A 184 1.13 -6.47 -16.06
N CYS A 185 1.94 -6.01 -15.11
CA CYS A 185 2.84 -6.87 -14.35
C CYS A 185 2.19 -7.54 -13.12
N TRP A 186 0.91 -7.23 -12.83
CA TRP A 186 0.22 -7.82 -11.68
C TRP A 186 -0.15 -9.27 -11.95
N GLN A 187 -0.07 -10.11 -10.92
CA GLN A 187 -0.39 -11.53 -11.02
C GLN A 187 -1.83 -11.72 -11.49
N ALA A 188 -2.04 -12.63 -12.44
CA ALA A 188 -3.31 -12.79 -13.16
C ALA A 188 -4.50 -13.17 -12.27
N ASP A 189 -4.23 -13.79 -11.13
CA ASP A 189 -5.18 -14.23 -10.11
C ASP A 189 -5.55 -13.14 -9.10
N HIS A 190 -4.76 -12.08 -8.96
CA HIS A 190 -5.16 -10.90 -8.19
C HIS A 190 -6.42 -10.29 -8.84
N ALA A 191 -7.36 -9.74 -8.07
CA ALA A 191 -8.57 -9.12 -8.65
C ALA A 191 -8.27 -7.75 -9.28
N GLY A 192 -7.45 -6.93 -8.61
CA GLY A 192 -7.14 -5.56 -9.01
C GLY A 192 -7.39 -4.60 -7.85
N ALA A 193 -7.05 -3.34 -8.05
CA ALA A 193 -7.40 -2.25 -7.15
C ALA A 193 -8.86 -1.87 -7.36
N PRO A 194 -9.68 -1.74 -6.32
CA PRO A 194 -11.11 -1.44 -6.44
C PRO A 194 -11.46 -0.27 -7.37
N TYR A 195 -10.70 0.81 -7.33
CA TYR A 195 -11.06 2.06 -8.02
C TYR A 195 -9.88 2.68 -8.75
N GLU A 196 -10.10 3.10 -9.99
CA GLU A 196 -9.35 4.18 -10.64
C GLU A 196 -10.14 5.48 -10.48
N VAL A 197 -9.46 6.55 -10.05
CA VAL A 197 -10.05 7.85 -9.76
C VAL A 197 -9.32 8.93 -10.52
N ARG A 198 -10.07 9.77 -11.23
CA ARG A 198 -9.54 11.02 -11.79
C ARG A 198 -9.76 12.13 -10.78
N LEU A 199 -8.66 12.65 -10.23
CA LEU A 199 -8.67 13.80 -9.34
C LEU A 199 -9.00 15.07 -10.12
N ASP A 200 -9.54 16.08 -9.44
CA ASP A 200 -9.90 17.38 -10.04
C ASP A 200 -8.68 18.13 -10.60
N ILE A 201 -7.49 17.85 -10.06
CA ILE A 201 -6.20 18.30 -10.59
C ILE A 201 -5.75 17.57 -11.86
N SER A 202 -6.66 16.82 -12.51
CA SER A 202 -6.44 16.05 -13.74
C SER A 202 -5.41 14.92 -13.62
N LEU A 203 -5.12 14.47 -12.40
CA LEU A 203 -4.28 13.31 -12.13
C LEU A 203 -5.14 12.04 -12.02
N SER A 204 -4.75 10.94 -12.67
CA SER A 204 -5.32 9.62 -12.39
C SER A 204 -4.56 8.91 -11.27
N VAL A 205 -5.30 8.41 -10.29
CA VAL A 205 -4.79 7.59 -9.19
C VAL A 205 -5.66 6.33 -9.06
N PHE A 206 -5.19 5.33 -8.32
CA PHE A 206 -5.99 4.18 -7.94
C PHE A 206 -5.94 3.96 -6.44
N ALA A 207 -7.07 3.51 -5.89
CA ALA A 207 -7.18 3.10 -4.50
C ALA A 207 -7.02 1.57 -4.44
N LEU A 208 -5.91 1.11 -3.88
CA LEU A 208 -5.58 -0.33 -3.85
C LEU A 208 -6.49 -1.14 -2.92
N VAL A 209 -7.11 -0.50 -1.92
CA VAL A 209 -8.06 -1.11 -0.99
C VAL A 209 -9.27 -0.19 -0.80
N ASP A 210 -10.47 -0.76 -0.77
CA ASP A 210 -11.71 -0.03 -0.48
C ASP A 210 -11.87 0.20 1.02
N HIS A 211 -11.22 1.25 1.54
CA HIS A 211 -11.25 1.59 2.96
C HIS A 211 -11.14 3.10 3.20
N ASP A 212 -11.76 3.60 4.27
CA ASP A 212 -11.80 5.03 4.63
C ASP A 212 -10.43 5.65 4.99
N ARG A 213 -9.38 4.82 5.09
CA ARG A 213 -7.99 5.30 5.22
C ARG A 213 -7.44 5.82 3.89
N ILE A 214 -8.00 5.37 2.77
CA ILE A 214 -7.49 5.61 1.42
C ILE A 214 -8.52 6.36 0.57
N ILE A 215 -9.80 5.96 0.64
CA ILE A 215 -10.88 6.51 -0.18
C ILE A 215 -12.18 6.66 0.62
N ARG A 216 -12.84 7.80 0.47
CA ARG A 216 -14.08 8.15 1.18
C ARG A 216 -15.11 8.70 0.21
N ALA A 217 -16.39 8.63 0.58
CA ALA A 217 -17.41 9.41 -0.10
C ALA A 217 -17.05 10.91 0.00
N ALA A 218 -17.11 11.64 -1.11
CA ALA A 218 -17.15 13.09 -1.01
C ALA A 218 -18.44 13.44 -0.28
N GLY A 219 -18.33 14.05 0.90
CA GLY A 219 -19.51 14.50 1.63
C GLY A 219 -20.36 15.34 0.69
N VAL A 220 -21.68 15.10 0.67
CA VAL A 220 -22.59 16.07 0.06
C VAL A 220 -22.33 17.35 0.83
N ALA A 221 -21.56 18.28 0.25
CA ALA A 221 -21.29 19.55 0.87
C ALA A 221 -22.65 20.11 1.21
N GLY A 222 -23.00 20.08 2.51
CA GLY A 222 -24.30 20.49 2.98
C GLY A 222 -24.55 21.85 2.35
N VAL A 223 -25.63 21.94 1.57
CA VAL A 223 -26.16 23.18 1.02
C VAL A 223 -25.92 24.23 2.09
N ARG A 224 -24.95 25.13 1.88
CA ARG A 224 -24.75 26.26 2.78
C ARG A 224 -26.07 26.98 2.71
N ALA A 225 -26.89 26.84 3.76
CA ALA A 225 -28.11 27.59 3.91
C ALA A 225 -27.65 29.05 3.90
N SER A 226 -27.81 29.71 2.75
CA SER A 226 -27.81 31.15 2.65
C SER A 226 -29.06 31.63 3.38
N GLY A 227 -28.97 31.62 4.71
CA GLY A 227 -29.83 32.38 5.59
C GLY A 227 -29.58 33.85 5.29
N ALA A 228 -30.23 34.34 4.24
CA ALA A 228 -30.50 35.75 4.06
C ALA A 228 -31.32 36.19 5.28
N ALA A 229 -30.64 36.78 6.26
CA ALA A 229 -31.31 37.56 7.29
C ALA A 229 -31.88 38.83 6.61
N ILE A 230 -33.14 38.73 6.20
CA ILE A 230 -34.02 39.86 5.95
C ILE A 230 -34.71 40.17 7.30
N GLY A 231 -34.62 41.41 7.77
CA GLY A 231 -35.35 41.88 8.95
C GLY A 231 -34.68 43.11 9.57
N THR A 232 -34.79 44.30 8.98
CA THR A 232 -35.87 45.31 9.10
C THR A 232 -35.75 46.20 10.34
N ALA A 233 -35.52 47.49 10.02
CA ALA A 233 -36.05 48.73 10.60
C ALA A 233 -35.96 48.95 12.13
#